data_AF-A0A812R239-F1
#
_entry.id   AF-A0A812R239-F1
#
_cell.length_a   1.000
_cell.length_b   1.000
_cell.length_c   1.000
_cell.angle_alpha   90.00
_cell.angle_beta   90.00
_cell.angle_gamma   90.00
#
_symmetry.space_group_name_H-M   'P 1'
#
loop_
_entity.id
_entity.type
_entity.pdbx_description
1 polymer ?
#
loop_
_entity_poly.entity_id
_entity_poly.type
_entity_poly.pdbx_seq_one_letter_code
_entity_poly.pdbx_strand_id
1 'polypeptide(L)'
;MPSSSSSSSGDDDCPAAVAQPDWLTQEDAAARSMVFLVTFAAVLSETALQAETPLKDLADLSRLQVRDALLDAVAHPVPEATPRGGRPRSKVLEVVKLVVFLEEPKHFQAALKLNTPTRFMPLKLSLRQRSGLASHWSTTHKQWWSALRYGVFTTERKPVVDLQPVAWLKSLGSLEAIQVGDRPCQEFVVPGRDAVVLNLYEESQEPWSATMWTKRRQQAEAAAAGAEASSGKKARVPKFNLLDFTALVLEKQLLTPSAVLAYVQEYGSHACQLFCMRNQKRLSELIAGAEQWQGAKQQHALEQELLAASLANVICHGPSKTARVPMLAGTTNAGKSMILDPLVNVFGRSAVDFCPALGASMALSSLATNKAIASSTGTSSLL
;
A
#
# COMPACT_ATOMS: atom_id res chain seq x y z
N MET A 1 78.81 6.44 -10.56
CA MET A 1 78.20 5.90 -11.79
C MET A 1 76.80 6.48 -11.91
N PRO A 2 76.46 7.17 -13.00
CA PRO A 2 75.13 7.73 -13.26
C PRO A 2 74.33 6.79 -14.18
N SER A 3 73.06 6.55 -13.87
CA SER A 3 72.00 5.92 -14.70
C SER A 3 70.84 5.58 -13.76
N SER A 4 69.56 5.88 -13.98
CA SER A 4 68.84 6.22 -15.20
C SER A 4 67.57 6.98 -14.80
N SER A 5 67.37 8.17 -15.36
CA SER A 5 66.10 8.89 -15.33
C SER A 5 65.33 8.59 -16.62
N SER A 6 64.39 7.64 -16.55
CA SER A 6 63.44 7.34 -17.61
C SER A 6 62.12 8.08 -17.36
N SER A 7 62.09 9.35 -17.78
CA SER A 7 60.86 10.13 -17.94
C SER A 7 60.22 9.78 -19.28
N SER A 8 59.17 8.96 -19.24
CA SER A 8 58.28 8.70 -20.36
C SER A 8 56.92 9.34 -20.05
N SER A 9 56.81 10.64 -20.31
CA SER A 9 55.54 11.36 -20.35
C SER A 9 54.86 11.02 -21.68
N GLY A 10 54.14 9.90 -21.72
CA GLY A 10 53.14 9.67 -22.74
C GLY A 10 51.93 10.50 -22.36
N ASP A 11 51.66 11.54 -23.14
CA ASP A 11 50.38 12.25 -23.11
C ASP A 11 49.30 11.25 -23.51
N ASP A 12 48.74 10.56 -22.51
CA ASP A 12 47.52 9.77 -22.64
C ASP A 12 46.39 10.77 -22.95
N ASP A 13 46.18 11.01 -24.25
CA ASP A 13 44.97 11.61 -24.81
C ASP A 13 43.77 10.70 -24.49
N CYS A 14 43.37 10.66 -23.21
CA CYS A 14 42.10 10.11 -22.80
C CYS A 14 41.01 10.95 -23.48
N PRO A 15 40.22 10.39 -24.40
CA PRO A 15 39.16 11.14 -25.05
C PRO A 15 38.27 11.73 -23.97
N ALA A 16 37.99 13.03 -24.08
CA ALA A 16 37.15 13.76 -23.13
C ALA A 16 35.88 12.94 -22.89
N ALA A 17 35.66 12.56 -21.62
CA ALA A 17 34.51 11.74 -21.25
C ALA A 17 33.25 12.41 -21.78
N VAL A 18 32.53 11.72 -22.67
CA VAL A 18 31.27 12.20 -23.23
C VAL A 18 30.36 12.54 -22.06
N ALA A 19 29.95 13.80 -21.96
CA ALA A 19 29.09 14.28 -20.89
C ALA A 19 27.85 13.38 -20.84
N GLN A 20 27.66 12.67 -19.72
CA GLN A 20 26.47 11.86 -19.56
C GLN A 20 25.26 12.78 -19.47
N PRO A 21 24.14 12.42 -20.10
CA PRO A 21 22.96 13.26 -20.07
C PRO A 21 22.41 13.37 -18.64
N ASP A 22 21.87 14.53 -18.27
CA ASP A 22 21.43 14.86 -16.90
C ASP A 22 20.47 13.84 -16.27
N TRP A 23 19.73 13.10 -17.09
CA TRP A 23 18.80 12.06 -16.64
C TRP A 23 19.48 10.77 -16.14
N LEU A 24 20.78 10.60 -16.43
CA LEU A 24 21.65 9.50 -16.02
C LEU A 24 22.52 9.88 -14.80
N THR A 25 22.01 10.75 -13.94
CA THR A 25 22.62 11.01 -12.63
C THR A 25 22.78 9.71 -11.85
N GLN A 26 23.98 9.51 -11.28
CA GLN A 26 24.32 8.28 -10.59
C GLN A 26 23.37 8.08 -9.39
N GLU A 27 22.66 6.95 -9.40
CA GLU A 27 21.76 6.57 -8.30
C GLU A 27 22.55 6.44 -6.99
N ASP A 28 22.02 7.02 -5.91
CA ASP A 28 22.54 6.80 -4.57
C ASP A 28 22.49 5.30 -4.25
N ALA A 29 23.62 4.73 -3.86
CA ALA A 29 23.72 3.32 -3.53
C ALA A 29 22.76 2.90 -2.40
N ALA A 30 22.39 3.83 -1.52
CA ALA A 30 21.43 3.64 -0.43
C ALA A 30 19.95 3.70 -0.87
N ALA A 31 19.64 4.13 -2.10
CA ALA A 31 18.27 4.31 -2.61
C ALA A 31 17.52 2.99 -2.93
N ARG A 32 17.97 1.85 -2.38
CA ARG A 32 17.29 0.56 -2.53
C ARG A 32 15.98 0.59 -1.75
N SER A 33 14.87 0.54 -2.46
CA SER A 33 13.52 0.49 -1.87
C SER A 33 12.72 -0.69 -2.39
N MET A 34 11.73 -1.10 -1.62
CA MET A 34 10.67 -2.01 -2.07
C MET A 34 9.46 -1.25 -2.60
N VAL A 35 9.36 0.05 -2.32
CA VAL A 35 8.22 0.88 -2.64
C VAL A 35 8.69 2.11 -3.39
N PHE A 36 8.02 2.42 -4.48
CA PHE A 36 8.29 3.59 -5.31
C PHE A 36 6.98 4.30 -5.66
N LEU A 37 7.05 5.63 -5.78
CA LEU A 37 6.08 6.40 -6.55
C LEU A 37 6.74 6.76 -7.87
N VAL A 38 6.18 6.27 -8.97
CA VAL A 38 6.69 6.47 -10.32
C VAL A 38 5.84 7.49 -11.05
N THR A 39 6.44 8.56 -11.53
CA THR A 39 5.75 9.65 -12.25
C THR A 39 6.12 9.61 -13.73
N PHE A 40 5.11 9.63 -14.59
CA PHE A 40 5.25 9.79 -16.04
C PHE A 40 4.63 11.14 -16.41
N ALA A 41 5.49 12.13 -16.66
CA ALA A 41 5.07 13.48 -17.04
C ALA A 41 5.26 13.71 -18.55
N ALA A 42 4.50 14.65 -19.10
CA ALA A 42 4.66 15.07 -20.49
C ALA A 42 6.10 15.52 -20.72
N VAL A 43 6.73 15.00 -21.78
CA VAL A 43 8.07 15.42 -22.16
C VAL A 43 7.96 16.64 -23.07
N LEU A 44 8.80 17.64 -22.83
CA LEU A 44 8.89 18.80 -23.71
C LEU A 44 9.27 18.34 -25.13
N SER A 45 8.60 18.91 -26.14
CA SER A 45 8.78 18.53 -27.54
C SER A 45 10.25 18.62 -27.98
N GLU A 46 10.98 19.64 -27.53
CA GLU A 46 12.41 19.82 -27.78
C GLU A 46 13.25 18.65 -27.23
N THR A 47 12.97 18.21 -26.01
CA THR A 47 13.65 17.06 -25.39
C THR A 47 13.30 15.75 -26.10
N ALA A 48 12.07 15.62 -26.60
CA ALA A 48 11.66 14.46 -27.38
C ALA A 48 12.39 14.37 -28.72
N LEU A 49 12.70 15.50 -29.38
CA LEU A 49 13.45 15.55 -30.64
C LEU A 49 14.94 15.23 -30.47
N GLN A 50 15.54 15.59 -29.33
CA GLN A 50 16.97 15.35 -29.04
C GLN A 50 17.25 13.93 -28.51
N ALA A 51 16.21 13.20 -28.14
CA ALA A 51 16.32 11.89 -27.55
C ALA A 51 16.73 10.83 -28.59
N GLU A 52 17.83 10.12 -28.33
CA GLU A 52 18.33 9.03 -29.20
C GLU A 52 17.27 7.96 -29.46
N THR A 53 16.52 7.58 -28.43
CA THR A 53 15.33 6.71 -28.56
C THR A 53 14.08 7.56 -28.54
N PRO A 54 13.17 7.46 -29.54
CA PRO A 54 11.93 8.22 -29.56
C PRO A 54 11.12 8.06 -28.27
N LEU A 55 10.70 9.20 -27.73
CA LEU A 55 9.85 9.29 -26.54
C LEU A 55 8.39 9.18 -26.93
N LYS A 56 7.63 8.33 -26.22
CA LYS A 56 6.18 8.29 -26.40
C LYS A 56 5.53 9.50 -25.76
N ASP A 57 4.61 10.12 -26.51
CA ASP A 57 3.69 11.10 -25.96
C ASP A 57 2.69 10.42 -25.00
N LEU A 58 2.30 11.14 -23.96
CA LEU A 58 1.27 10.70 -23.01
C LEU A 58 -0.14 10.91 -23.57
N ALA A 59 -0.34 11.71 -24.61
CA ALA A 59 -1.65 12.01 -25.21
C ALA A 59 -2.47 10.75 -25.52
N ASP A 60 -1.84 9.71 -26.06
CA ASP A 60 -2.50 8.45 -26.45
C ASP A 60 -2.33 7.32 -25.42
N LEU A 61 -1.60 7.58 -24.33
CA LEU A 61 -1.30 6.55 -23.34
C LEU A 61 -2.50 6.34 -22.40
N SER A 62 -2.81 5.08 -22.11
CA SER A 62 -3.80 4.65 -21.13
C SER A 62 -3.13 4.13 -19.84
N ARG A 63 -3.90 4.08 -18.75
CA ARG A 63 -3.45 3.51 -17.47
C ARG A 63 -3.01 2.04 -17.61
N LEU A 64 -3.70 1.28 -18.46
CA LEU A 64 -3.37 -0.13 -18.75
C LEU A 64 -2.00 -0.25 -19.43
N GLN A 65 -1.71 0.61 -20.41
CA GLN A 65 -0.41 0.62 -21.09
C GLN A 65 0.73 1.00 -20.15
N VAL A 66 0.51 1.96 -19.23
CA VAL A 66 1.48 2.30 -18.18
C VAL A 66 1.71 1.13 -17.23
N ARG A 67 0.64 0.46 -16.80
CA ARG A 67 0.72 -0.74 -15.96
C ARG A 67 1.55 -1.83 -16.65
N ASP A 68 1.22 -2.15 -17.89
CA ASP A 68 1.86 -3.23 -18.64
C ASP A 68 3.34 -2.92 -18.90
N ALA A 69 3.67 -1.66 -19.21
CA ALA A 69 5.06 -1.20 -19.32
C ALA A 69 5.84 -1.37 -18.01
N LEU A 70 5.23 -1.09 -16.86
CA LEU A 70 5.86 -1.28 -15.54
C LEU A 70 6.05 -2.76 -15.20
N LEU A 71 5.05 -3.60 -15.46
CA LEU A 71 5.14 -5.04 -15.26
C LEU A 71 6.26 -5.64 -16.12
N ASP A 72 6.31 -5.24 -17.39
CA ASP A 72 7.36 -5.65 -18.32
C ASP A 72 8.74 -5.18 -17.87
N ALA A 73 8.88 -3.92 -17.45
CA ALA A 73 10.12 -3.34 -16.92
C ALA A 73 10.67 -4.12 -15.71
N VAL A 74 9.78 -4.60 -14.84
CA VAL A 74 10.13 -5.40 -13.66
C VAL A 74 10.50 -6.84 -14.02
N ALA A 75 9.80 -7.44 -14.98
CA ALA A 75 10.07 -8.80 -15.43
C ALA A 75 11.41 -8.92 -16.19
N HIS A 76 11.80 -7.89 -16.94
CA HIS A 76 13.02 -7.89 -17.74
C HIS A 76 13.86 -6.62 -17.50
N PRO A 77 14.49 -6.49 -16.33
CA PRO A 77 15.32 -5.33 -16.02
C PRO A 77 16.58 -5.32 -16.90
N VAL A 78 16.85 -4.21 -17.56
CA VAL A 78 18.07 -3.98 -18.33
C VAL A 78 19.28 -4.05 -17.37
N PRO A 79 20.26 -4.92 -17.63
CA PRO A 79 21.45 -5.01 -16.79
C PRO A 79 22.22 -3.68 -16.84
N GLU A 80 22.78 -3.25 -15.70
CA GLU A 80 23.66 -2.08 -15.67
C GLU A 80 24.88 -2.36 -16.57
N ALA A 81 25.19 -1.44 -17.49
CA ALA A 81 26.28 -1.60 -18.47
C ALA A 81 27.64 -1.83 -17.80
N THR A 82 27.83 -1.34 -16.57
CA THR A 82 29.01 -1.57 -15.77
C THR A 82 28.65 -2.51 -14.62
N PRO A 83 28.94 -3.82 -14.70
CA PRO A 83 28.66 -4.73 -13.61
C PRO A 83 29.50 -4.32 -12.41
N ARG A 84 28.88 -3.67 -11.43
CA ARG A 84 29.53 -3.33 -10.15
C ARG A 84 29.68 -4.58 -9.30
N GLY A 85 30.54 -5.53 -9.69
CA GLY A 85 31.08 -6.64 -8.90
C GLY A 85 30.13 -7.36 -7.93
N GLY A 86 28.82 -7.38 -8.21
CA GLY A 86 27.80 -7.73 -7.23
C GLY A 86 27.41 -9.19 -7.34
N ARG A 87 27.14 -9.84 -6.20
CA ARG A 87 26.56 -11.19 -6.18
C ARG A 87 25.27 -11.20 -7.02
N PRO A 88 25.08 -12.18 -7.92
CA PRO A 88 23.85 -12.34 -8.67
C PRO A 88 22.63 -12.34 -7.74
N ARG A 89 21.52 -11.74 -8.17
CA ARG A 89 20.28 -11.75 -7.39
C ARG A 89 19.79 -13.19 -7.27
N SER A 90 19.59 -13.65 -6.04
CA SER A 90 19.07 -15.00 -5.77
C SER A 90 17.55 -15.09 -5.92
N LYS A 91 16.85 -13.96 -5.89
CA LYS A 91 15.40 -13.89 -6.04
C LYS A 91 15.04 -13.15 -7.33
N VAL A 92 14.12 -13.74 -8.08
CA VAL A 92 13.50 -13.09 -9.24
C VAL A 92 12.73 -11.86 -8.76
N LEU A 93 12.92 -10.74 -9.45
CA LEU A 93 12.23 -9.50 -9.12
C LEU A 93 10.78 -9.58 -9.59
N GLU A 94 9.85 -9.26 -8.71
CA GLU A 94 8.43 -9.34 -9.04
C GLU A 94 7.68 -8.14 -8.45
N VAL A 95 6.63 -7.72 -9.15
CA VAL A 95 5.64 -6.79 -8.61
C VAL A 95 4.76 -7.54 -7.62
N VAL A 96 4.48 -6.91 -6.47
CA VAL A 96 3.55 -7.41 -5.44
C VAL A 96 2.24 -6.66 -5.53
N LYS A 97 2.31 -5.32 -5.59
CA LYS A 97 1.16 -4.42 -5.77
C LYS A 97 1.54 -3.29 -6.72
N LEU A 98 0.61 -2.89 -7.58
CA LEU A 98 0.76 -1.75 -8.48
C LEU A 98 -0.58 -1.04 -8.62
N VAL A 99 -0.61 0.28 -8.48
CA VAL A 99 -1.79 1.10 -8.77
C VAL A 99 -1.38 2.29 -9.62
N VAL A 100 -2.03 2.47 -10.76
CA VAL A 100 -1.77 3.55 -11.73
C VAL A 100 -2.92 4.55 -11.70
N PHE A 101 -2.58 5.81 -11.44
CA PHE A 101 -3.45 6.96 -11.37
C PHE A 101 -3.18 7.90 -12.56
N LEU A 102 -4.22 8.54 -13.07
CA LEU A 102 -4.17 9.65 -14.02
C LEU A 102 -4.39 10.97 -13.27
N GLU A 103 -3.57 11.97 -13.55
CA GLU A 103 -3.64 13.29 -12.92
C GLU A 103 -3.57 14.39 -14.00
N GLU A 104 -4.16 15.55 -13.71
CA GLU A 104 -4.21 16.72 -14.61
C GLU A 104 -3.20 17.81 -14.17
N PRO A 105 -2.46 18.46 -15.10
CA PRO A 105 -2.41 18.21 -16.55
C PRO A 105 -1.88 16.80 -16.85
N LYS A 106 -2.27 16.20 -17.99
CA LYS A 106 -2.13 14.74 -18.24
C LYS A 106 -0.76 14.18 -17.83
N HIS A 107 -0.73 13.47 -16.71
CA HIS A 107 0.41 12.70 -16.25
C HIS A 107 -0.06 11.45 -15.50
N PHE A 108 0.81 10.44 -15.41
CA PHE A 108 0.52 9.22 -14.67
C PHE A 108 1.36 9.14 -13.40
N GLN A 109 0.73 8.70 -12.33
CA GLN A 109 1.40 8.34 -11.08
C GLN A 109 1.19 6.84 -10.84
N ALA A 110 2.24 6.12 -10.47
CA ALA A 110 2.13 4.70 -10.16
C ALA A 110 2.74 4.39 -8.79
N ALA A 111 1.92 3.91 -7.86
CA ALA A 111 2.39 3.33 -6.61
C ALA A 111 2.82 1.89 -6.89
N LEU A 112 4.12 1.60 -6.75
CA LEU A 112 4.71 0.31 -7.07
C LEU A 112 5.33 -0.33 -5.82
N LYS A 113 4.94 -1.56 -5.51
CA LYS A 113 5.55 -2.41 -4.47
C LYS A 113 6.18 -3.65 -5.09
N LEU A 114 7.44 -3.90 -4.77
CA LEU A 114 8.22 -5.05 -5.21
C LEU A 114 8.41 -6.08 -4.08
N ASN A 115 8.78 -7.31 -4.45
CA ASN A 115 9.02 -8.40 -3.49
C ASN A 115 10.36 -8.26 -2.74
N THR A 116 11.32 -7.50 -3.29
CA THR A 116 12.69 -7.38 -2.79
C THR A 116 13.20 -5.95 -3.00
N PRO A 117 13.96 -5.36 -2.05
CA PRO A 117 14.56 -4.04 -2.23
C PRO A 117 15.44 -3.99 -3.48
N THR A 118 15.18 -3.03 -4.35
CA THR A 118 15.81 -2.96 -5.67
C THR A 118 16.22 -1.52 -6.00
N ARG A 119 17.23 -1.38 -6.85
CA ARG A 119 17.60 -0.10 -7.47
C ARG A 119 16.67 0.21 -8.63
N PHE A 120 16.23 1.46 -8.77
CA PHE A 120 15.27 1.80 -9.81
C PHE A 120 15.92 1.98 -11.18
N MET A 121 17.24 2.21 -11.28
CA MET A 121 17.87 2.52 -12.57
C MET A 121 17.69 1.43 -13.63
N PRO A 122 17.89 0.12 -13.34
CA PRO A 122 17.58 -0.96 -14.29
C PRO A 122 16.14 -0.93 -14.82
N LEU A 123 15.18 -0.59 -13.94
CA LEU A 123 13.76 -0.52 -14.30
C LEU A 123 13.46 0.71 -15.16
N LYS A 124 14.02 1.87 -14.79
CA LYS A 124 13.92 3.13 -15.54
C LYS A 124 14.50 2.96 -16.95
N LEU A 125 15.66 2.32 -17.09
CA LEU A 125 16.27 2.02 -18.40
C LEU A 125 15.38 1.07 -19.22
N SER A 126 14.79 0.07 -18.58
CA SER A 126 13.86 -0.86 -19.25
C SER A 126 12.63 -0.16 -19.80
N LEU A 127 12.00 0.70 -19.00
CA LEU A 127 10.87 1.53 -19.42
C LEU A 127 11.26 2.41 -20.61
N ARG A 128 12.44 3.03 -20.54
CA ARG A 128 12.94 3.89 -21.60
C ARG A 128 13.16 3.12 -22.90
N GLN A 129 13.92 2.03 -22.86
CA GLN A 129 14.34 1.30 -24.05
C GLN A 129 13.20 0.54 -24.72
N ARG A 130 12.28 -0.04 -23.94
CA ARG A 130 11.27 -0.97 -24.45
C ARG A 130 9.90 -0.35 -24.61
N SER A 131 9.56 0.62 -23.76
CA SER A 131 8.27 1.30 -23.80
C SER A 131 8.35 2.73 -24.33
N GLY A 132 9.55 3.31 -24.47
CA GLY A 132 9.72 4.72 -24.84
C GLY A 132 9.22 5.70 -23.78
N LEU A 133 9.03 5.25 -22.54
CA LEU A 133 8.47 6.06 -21.46
C LEU A 133 9.57 6.71 -20.63
N ALA A 134 9.51 8.03 -20.48
CA ALA A 134 10.28 8.74 -19.45
C ALA A 134 9.57 8.61 -18.10
N SER A 135 10.32 8.26 -17.07
CA SER A 135 9.78 8.11 -15.71
C SER A 135 10.69 8.73 -14.66
N HIS A 136 10.11 9.42 -13.70
CA HIS A 136 10.74 9.83 -12.45
C HIS A 136 10.38 8.85 -11.33
N TRP A 137 11.31 8.55 -10.44
CA TRP A 137 11.13 7.56 -9.37
C TRP A 137 11.43 8.20 -8.02
N SER A 138 10.41 8.36 -7.19
CA SER A 138 10.55 8.85 -5.82
C SER A 138 10.85 7.70 -4.86
N THR A 139 11.94 7.82 -4.11
CA THR A 139 12.37 6.89 -3.06
C THR A 139 12.04 7.38 -1.64
N THR A 140 11.34 8.51 -1.51
CA THR A 140 10.93 9.05 -0.20
C THR A 140 9.84 8.20 0.46
N HIS A 141 9.11 7.40 -0.33
CA HIS A 141 8.06 6.50 0.14
C HIS A 141 8.64 5.17 0.62
N LYS A 142 8.79 5.03 1.95
CA LYS A 142 9.32 3.80 2.57
C LYS A 142 8.29 2.69 2.75
N GLN A 143 7.00 3.01 2.63
CA GLN A 143 5.90 2.10 2.93
C GLN A 143 4.82 2.22 1.85
N TRP A 144 4.12 1.10 1.58
CA TRP A 144 3.12 1.02 0.52
C TRP A 144 2.04 2.09 0.65
N TRP A 145 1.48 2.23 1.84
CA TRP A 145 0.42 3.19 2.13
C TRP A 145 0.83 4.63 1.78
N SER A 146 2.12 4.98 1.95
CA SER A 146 2.57 6.35 1.71
C SER A 146 2.71 6.68 0.23
N ALA A 147 3.07 5.71 -0.61
CA ALA A 147 3.03 5.87 -2.07
C ALA A 147 1.59 5.90 -2.57
N LEU A 148 0.74 4.99 -2.05
CA LEU A 148 -0.66 4.92 -2.46
C LEU A 148 -1.46 6.16 -2.09
N ARG A 149 -1.22 6.72 -0.90
CA ARG A 149 -1.86 7.95 -0.40
C ARG A 149 -1.70 9.14 -1.36
N TYR A 150 -0.58 9.21 -2.09
CA TYR A 150 -0.34 10.27 -3.07
C TYR A 150 -1.32 10.23 -4.26
N GLY A 151 -1.77 9.03 -4.65
CA GLY A 151 -2.76 8.84 -5.70
C GLY A 151 -4.20 8.99 -5.22
N VAL A 152 -4.47 8.61 -3.96
CA VAL A 152 -5.83 8.48 -3.41
C VAL A 152 -6.39 9.78 -2.81
N PHE A 153 -5.56 10.63 -2.22
CA PHE A 153 -6.04 11.84 -1.52
C PHE A 153 -5.76 13.12 -2.28
N THR A 154 -6.73 14.03 -2.22
CA THR A 154 -6.58 15.41 -2.67
C THR A 154 -5.64 16.17 -1.72
N THR A 155 -4.87 17.09 -2.27
CA THR A 155 -4.08 18.07 -1.53
C THR A 155 -4.30 19.46 -2.10
N GLU A 156 -3.86 20.52 -1.43
CA GLU A 156 -3.93 21.88 -1.99
C GLU A 156 -3.26 21.99 -3.37
N ARG A 157 -2.20 21.18 -3.61
CA ARG A 157 -1.49 21.15 -4.90
C ARG A 157 -2.08 20.17 -5.90
N LYS A 158 -2.93 19.26 -5.45
CA LYS A 158 -3.59 18.21 -6.25
C LYS A 158 -5.06 18.13 -5.84
N PRO A 159 -5.90 19.08 -6.28
CA PRO A 159 -7.29 19.15 -5.85
C PRO A 159 -8.16 18.05 -6.47
N VAL A 160 -7.71 17.42 -7.55
CA VAL A 160 -8.42 16.35 -8.26
C VAL A 160 -7.63 15.05 -8.14
N VAL A 161 -8.32 13.96 -7.79
CA VAL A 161 -7.77 12.61 -7.76
C VAL A 161 -8.42 11.76 -8.85
N ASP A 162 -7.68 10.78 -9.32
CA ASP A 162 -8.19 9.83 -10.31
C ASP A 162 -9.33 9.02 -9.71
N LEU A 163 -10.51 9.05 -10.34
CA LEU A 163 -11.67 8.26 -9.92
C LEU A 163 -11.63 6.82 -10.45
N GLN A 164 -10.82 6.55 -11.48
CA GLN A 164 -10.75 5.26 -12.16
C GLN A 164 -9.30 4.75 -12.26
N PRO A 165 -8.58 4.60 -11.14
CA PRO A 165 -7.22 4.06 -11.18
C PRO A 165 -7.23 2.59 -11.60
N VAL A 166 -6.12 2.11 -12.18
CA VAL A 166 -5.94 0.69 -12.51
C VAL A 166 -5.08 0.04 -11.45
N ALA A 167 -5.54 -1.07 -10.86
CA ALA A 167 -4.81 -1.82 -9.86
C ALA A 167 -4.30 -3.16 -10.39
N TRP A 168 -3.23 -3.67 -9.81
CA TRP A 168 -2.68 -5.00 -10.10
C TRP A 168 -2.11 -5.59 -8.82
N LEU A 169 -2.42 -6.87 -8.57
CA LEU A 169 -1.99 -7.60 -7.37
C LEU A 169 -1.46 -8.97 -7.78
N LYS A 170 -0.28 -9.35 -7.30
CA LYS A 170 0.37 -10.62 -7.71
C LYS A 170 -0.53 -11.84 -7.49
N SER A 171 -1.23 -11.90 -6.36
CA SER A 171 -2.09 -13.03 -6.01
C SER A 171 -3.31 -13.19 -6.92
N LEU A 172 -3.65 -12.16 -7.70
CA LEU A 172 -4.89 -12.09 -8.47
C LEU A 172 -4.65 -11.86 -9.97
N GLY A 173 -3.44 -11.46 -10.35
CA GLY A 173 -3.16 -10.99 -11.70
C GLY A 173 -3.67 -9.56 -11.93
N SER A 174 -4.12 -9.31 -13.17
CA SER A 174 -4.66 -8.01 -13.58
C SER A 174 -6.04 -7.76 -13.00
N LEU A 175 -6.21 -6.61 -12.31
CA LEU A 175 -7.51 -6.14 -11.84
C LEU A 175 -7.94 -4.93 -12.66
N GLU A 176 -9.15 -5.01 -13.21
CA GLU A 176 -9.79 -3.82 -13.77
C GLU A 176 -10.62 -3.16 -12.67
N ALA A 177 -10.66 -1.82 -12.67
CA ALA A 177 -11.55 -1.08 -11.79
C ALA A 177 -12.99 -1.41 -12.15
N ILE A 178 -13.67 -2.16 -11.30
CA ILE A 178 -15.12 -2.26 -11.36
C ILE A 178 -15.64 -1.15 -10.46
N GLN A 179 -16.29 -0.15 -11.03
CA GLN A 179 -16.92 0.90 -10.24
C GLN A 179 -18.11 0.29 -9.49
N VAL A 180 -17.92 -0.02 -8.19
CA VAL A 180 -18.97 -0.57 -7.33
C VAL A 180 -19.83 0.57 -6.76
N GLY A 181 -20.74 1.09 -7.60
CA GLY A 181 -21.74 2.10 -7.22
C GLY A 181 -21.23 3.54 -7.13
N ASP A 182 -22.07 4.44 -6.57
CA ASP A 182 -21.80 5.89 -6.44
C ASP A 182 -20.84 6.24 -5.29
N ARG A 183 -20.24 5.25 -4.64
CA ARG A 183 -19.29 5.54 -3.56
C ARG A 183 -17.95 5.96 -4.17
N PRO A 184 -17.34 7.04 -3.68
CA PRO A 184 -15.97 7.41 -4.05
C PRO A 184 -14.91 6.38 -3.58
N CYS A 185 -15.34 5.28 -2.94
CA CYS A 185 -14.49 4.22 -2.46
C CYS A 185 -14.17 3.26 -3.61
N GLN A 186 -12.94 3.36 -4.12
CA GLN A 186 -12.38 2.53 -5.19
C GLN A 186 -12.14 1.11 -4.70
N GLU A 187 -13.19 0.29 -4.72
CA GLU A 187 -13.15 -1.14 -4.44
C GLU A 187 -12.96 -1.91 -5.76
N PHE A 188 -11.92 -2.75 -5.83
CA PHE A 188 -11.66 -3.60 -6.99
C PHE A 188 -12.13 -5.01 -6.68
N VAL A 189 -13.04 -5.55 -7.52
CA VAL A 189 -13.54 -6.92 -7.37
C VAL A 189 -12.98 -7.80 -8.49
N VAL A 190 -12.45 -8.96 -8.11
CA VAL A 190 -11.97 -9.96 -9.08
C VAL A 190 -13.12 -10.92 -9.42
N PRO A 191 -13.48 -11.10 -10.70
CA PRO A 191 -14.40 -12.16 -11.09
C PRO A 191 -13.72 -13.53 -10.91
N GLY A 192 -14.11 -14.30 -9.88
CA GLY A 192 -13.51 -15.60 -9.57
C GLY A 192 -13.79 -16.04 -8.14
N ARG A 193 -13.49 -17.31 -7.80
CA ARG A 193 -13.62 -17.80 -6.41
C ARG A 193 -12.69 -16.98 -5.51
N ASP A 194 -13.28 -16.44 -4.44
CA ASP A 194 -12.70 -15.52 -3.46
C ASP A 194 -12.43 -14.12 -4.03
N ALA A 195 -13.50 -13.32 -4.12
CA ALA A 195 -13.44 -11.92 -4.53
C ALA A 195 -12.59 -11.12 -3.51
N VAL A 196 -11.28 -11.06 -3.74
CA VAL A 196 -10.41 -10.19 -2.96
C VAL A 196 -10.72 -8.76 -3.34
N VAL A 197 -11.30 -8.03 -2.40
CA VAL A 197 -11.58 -6.59 -2.55
C VAL A 197 -10.34 -5.82 -2.18
N LEU A 198 -9.73 -5.12 -3.15
CA LEU A 198 -8.71 -4.11 -2.85
C LEU A 198 -9.42 -2.79 -2.57
N ASN A 199 -9.40 -2.34 -1.31
CA ASN A 199 -9.90 -1.03 -0.92
C ASN A 199 -8.73 -0.03 -0.84
N LEU A 200 -8.63 0.88 -1.81
CA LEU A 200 -7.52 1.83 -1.88
C LEU A 200 -7.52 2.86 -0.73
N TYR A 201 -8.69 3.20 -0.20
CA TYR A 201 -8.78 4.09 0.96
C TYR A 201 -8.17 3.42 2.19
N GLU A 202 -8.53 2.17 2.47
CA GLU A 202 -7.99 1.41 3.60
C GLU A 202 -6.49 1.16 3.46
N GLU A 203 -6.04 0.76 2.27
CA GLU A 203 -4.63 0.49 1.99
C GLU A 203 -3.74 1.74 2.01
N SER A 204 -4.32 2.92 1.83
CA SER A 204 -3.62 4.20 1.92
C SER A 204 -3.59 4.76 3.35
N GLN A 205 -4.31 4.15 4.29
CA GLN A 205 -4.17 4.47 5.70
C GLN A 205 -2.83 3.98 6.21
N GLU A 206 -2.17 4.84 6.98
CA GLU A 206 -1.00 4.44 7.72
C GLU A 206 -1.38 3.48 8.84
N PRO A 207 -0.76 2.29 8.92
CA PRO A 207 -0.96 1.40 10.05
C PRO A 207 -0.57 2.11 11.34
N TRP A 208 -1.46 2.06 12.33
CA TRP A 208 -1.16 2.63 13.64
C TRP A 208 0.06 1.92 14.26
N SER A 209 1.00 2.70 14.78
CA SER A 209 2.19 2.22 15.48
C SER A 209 2.52 3.15 16.63
N ALA A 210 2.61 2.58 17.83
CA ALA A 210 2.98 3.29 19.06
C ALA A 210 4.24 4.14 18.88
N THR A 211 5.32 3.53 18.39
CA THR A 211 6.62 4.20 18.16
C THR A 211 6.52 5.37 17.18
N MET A 212 5.81 5.20 16.06
CA MET A 212 5.65 6.29 15.09
C MET A 212 4.84 7.45 15.69
N TRP A 213 3.83 7.12 16.49
CA TRP A 213 2.96 8.12 17.13
C TRP A 213 3.72 8.91 18.21
N THR A 214 4.47 8.24 19.07
CA THR A 214 5.32 8.92 20.06
C THR A 214 6.37 9.80 19.39
N LYS A 215 7.01 9.32 18.31
CA LYS A 215 8.01 10.12 17.58
C LYS A 215 7.38 11.38 16.97
N ARG A 216 6.17 11.29 16.40
CA ARG A 216 5.43 12.47 15.90
C ARG A 216 5.16 13.48 17.01
N ARG A 217 4.75 12.99 18.18
CA ARG A 217 4.51 13.83 19.35
C ARG A 217 5.78 14.56 19.77
N GLN A 218 6.89 13.85 19.90
CA GLN A 218 8.20 14.42 20.24
C GLN A 218 8.65 15.47 19.21
N GLN A 219 8.47 15.21 17.92
CA GLN A 219 8.77 16.16 16.85
C GLN A 219 7.89 17.41 16.92
N ALA A 220 6.60 17.27 17.20
CA ALA A 220 5.69 18.40 17.35
C ALA A 220 6.06 19.27 18.57
N GLU A 221 6.48 18.65 19.67
CA GLU A 221 6.95 19.36 20.86
C GLU A 221 8.29 20.08 20.60
N ALA A 222 9.24 19.42 19.94
CA ALA A 222 10.51 20.04 19.54
C ALA A 222 10.32 21.21 18.56
N ALA A 223 9.42 21.06 17.58
CA ALA A 223 9.10 22.13 16.63
C ALA A 223 8.45 23.34 17.32
N ALA A 224 7.55 23.10 18.28
CA ALA A 224 6.93 24.18 19.04
C ALA A 224 7.95 24.93 19.92
N ALA A 225 8.86 24.20 20.58
CA ALA A 225 9.94 24.80 21.36
C ALA A 225 10.86 25.67 20.48
N GLY A 226 11.20 25.20 19.28
CA GLY A 226 12.01 25.96 18.32
C GLY A 226 11.30 27.21 17.77
N ALA A 227 9.99 27.14 17.55
CA ALA A 227 9.20 28.26 17.04
C ALA A 227 9.00 29.38 18.07
N GLU A 228 8.92 29.05 19.36
CA GLU A 228 8.88 30.04 20.44
C GLU A 228 10.18 30.85 20.50
N ALA A 229 11.32 30.19 20.29
CA ALA A 229 12.62 30.85 20.25
C ALA A 229 12.79 31.81 19.05
N SER A 230 12.23 31.49 17.89
CA SER A 230 12.43 32.29 16.67
C SER A 230 11.42 33.42 16.47
N SER A 231 10.16 33.21 16.87
CA SER A 231 9.07 34.14 16.54
C SER A 231 8.62 35.03 17.70
N GLY A 232 9.08 34.76 18.92
CA GLY A 232 8.59 35.38 20.16
C GLY A 232 7.11 35.08 20.46
N LYS A 233 6.41 34.35 19.59
CA LYS A 233 5.04 33.87 19.78
C LYS A 233 5.11 32.44 20.29
N LYS A 234 4.40 32.18 21.39
CA LYS A 234 4.26 30.83 21.95
C LYS A 234 3.59 29.92 20.92
N ALA A 235 4.36 29.03 20.31
CA ALA A 235 3.79 28.01 19.43
C ALA A 235 2.91 27.07 20.25
N ARG A 236 1.69 26.85 19.79
CA ARG A 236 0.71 26.04 20.52
C ARG A 236 1.00 24.56 20.30
N VAL A 237 1.65 23.92 21.27
CA VAL A 237 1.74 22.45 21.32
C VAL A 237 0.32 21.87 21.39
N PRO A 238 -0.02 20.88 20.54
CA PRO A 238 -1.30 20.18 20.65
C PRO A 238 -1.51 19.59 22.05
N LYS A 239 -2.76 19.55 22.54
CA LYS A 239 -3.06 18.90 23.83
C LYS A 239 -2.68 17.41 23.77
N PHE A 240 -2.07 16.88 24.83
CA PHE A 240 -1.81 15.46 24.98
C PHE A 240 -3.16 14.73 25.13
N ASN A 241 -3.44 13.78 24.24
CA ASN A 241 -4.73 13.11 24.14
C ASN A 241 -4.65 11.61 24.49
N LEU A 242 -5.77 10.91 24.38
CA LEU A 242 -5.84 9.48 24.69
C LEU A 242 -4.96 8.62 23.76
N LEU A 243 -4.88 8.95 22.46
CA LEU A 243 -4.03 8.23 21.52
C LEU A 243 -2.53 8.40 21.85
N ASP A 244 -2.13 9.60 22.25
CA ASP A 244 -0.77 9.87 22.72
C ASP A 244 -0.45 9.03 23.97
N PHE A 245 -1.41 8.92 24.90
CA PHE A 245 -1.28 8.07 26.09
C PHE A 245 -1.18 6.59 25.74
N THR A 246 -2.07 6.08 24.89
CA THR A 246 -2.04 4.67 24.43
C THR A 246 -0.72 4.34 23.74
N ALA A 247 -0.22 5.22 22.87
CA ALA A 247 1.08 5.05 22.21
C ALA A 247 2.22 5.00 23.23
N LEU A 248 2.23 5.90 24.21
CA LEU A 248 3.25 5.93 25.26
C LEU A 248 3.27 4.63 26.08
N VAL A 249 2.10 4.18 26.55
CA VAL A 249 1.96 2.95 27.36
C VAL A 249 2.49 1.74 26.58
N LEU A 250 2.09 1.61 25.31
CA LEU A 250 2.46 0.46 24.49
C LEU A 250 3.94 0.47 24.06
N GLU A 251 4.51 1.64 23.76
CA GLU A 251 5.92 1.74 23.39
C GLU A 251 6.85 1.49 24.59
N LYS A 252 6.49 2.00 25.76
CA LYS A 252 7.33 1.93 26.97
C LYS A 252 6.96 0.78 27.91
N GLN A 253 5.98 -0.04 27.54
CA GLN A 253 5.48 -1.18 28.33
C GLN A 253 5.09 -0.77 29.77
N LEU A 254 4.35 0.34 29.90
CA LEU A 254 3.96 0.90 31.20
C LEU A 254 2.66 0.26 31.70
N LEU A 255 2.75 -1.00 32.13
CA LEU A 255 1.58 -1.84 32.43
C LEU A 255 0.92 -1.55 33.79
N THR A 256 1.41 -0.58 34.57
CA THR A 256 0.83 -0.23 35.88
C THR A 256 0.74 1.28 36.07
N PRO A 257 -0.23 1.78 36.86
CA PRO A 257 -0.33 3.21 37.16
C PRO A 257 0.95 3.79 37.76
N SER A 258 1.63 3.04 38.65
CA SER A 258 2.88 3.47 39.26
C SER A 258 4.01 3.60 38.24
N ALA A 259 4.13 2.65 37.30
CA ALA A 259 5.12 2.73 36.22
C ALA A 259 4.86 3.93 35.31
N VAL A 260 3.59 4.20 34.97
CA VAL A 260 3.21 5.40 34.20
C VAL A 260 3.61 6.67 34.94
N LEU A 261 3.25 6.79 36.22
CA LEU A 261 3.54 7.99 37.00
C LEU A 261 5.05 8.22 37.17
N ALA A 262 5.82 7.15 37.46
CA ALA A 262 7.27 7.24 37.57
C ALA A 262 7.90 7.70 36.24
N TYR A 263 7.50 7.09 35.13
CA TYR A 263 8.02 7.47 33.81
C TYR A 263 7.68 8.93 33.45
N VAL A 264 6.45 9.36 33.70
CA VAL A 264 5.97 10.71 33.34
C VAL A 264 6.59 11.79 34.22
N GLN A 265 6.96 11.47 35.46
CA GLN A 265 7.72 12.36 36.34
C GLN A 265 9.14 12.60 35.81
N GLU A 266 9.80 11.54 35.31
CA GLU A 266 11.21 11.62 34.88
C GLU A 266 11.38 12.09 33.42
N TYR A 267 10.52 11.63 32.51
CA TYR A 267 10.67 11.83 31.07
C TYR A 267 9.46 12.49 30.39
N GLY A 268 8.34 12.64 31.10
CA GLY A 268 7.10 13.14 30.52
C GLY A 268 7.15 14.63 30.21
N SER A 269 6.65 15.03 29.03
CA SER A 269 6.44 16.45 28.73
C SER A 269 5.40 17.06 29.67
N HIS A 270 5.41 18.38 29.85
CA HIS A 270 4.44 19.04 30.75
C HIS A 270 2.97 18.73 30.39
N ALA A 271 2.67 18.60 29.08
CA ALA A 271 1.33 18.22 28.62
C ALA A 271 0.97 16.77 29.02
N CYS A 272 1.94 15.86 28.95
CA CYS A 272 1.78 14.47 29.40
C CYS A 272 1.56 14.39 30.91
N GLN A 273 2.37 15.13 31.69
CA GLN A 273 2.22 15.24 33.15
C GLN A 273 0.82 15.72 33.54
N LEU A 274 0.34 16.82 32.93
CA LEU A 274 -0.99 17.34 33.18
C LEU A 274 -2.10 16.33 32.80
N PHE A 275 -1.92 15.58 31.70
CA PHE A 275 -2.88 14.54 31.31
C PHE A 275 -2.95 13.43 32.36
N CYS A 276 -1.80 12.92 32.81
CA CYS A 276 -1.73 11.87 33.83
C CYS A 276 -2.26 12.33 35.18
N MET A 277 -1.97 13.57 35.60
CA MET A 277 -2.52 14.14 36.84
C MET A 277 -4.05 14.23 36.80
N ARG A 278 -4.62 14.72 35.70
CA ARG A 278 -6.08 14.84 35.54
C ARG A 278 -6.79 13.49 35.51
N ASN A 279 -6.13 12.46 35.00
CA ASN A 279 -6.68 11.13 34.84
C ASN A 279 -6.14 10.12 35.87
N GLN A 280 -5.51 10.59 36.97
CA GLN A 280 -4.79 9.72 37.90
C GLN A 280 -5.66 8.56 38.42
N LYS A 281 -6.91 8.84 38.79
CA LYS A 281 -7.87 7.83 39.27
C LYS A 281 -8.32 6.82 38.20
N ARG A 282 -8.15 7.16 36.92
CA ARG A 282 -8.56 6.37 35.75
C ARG A 282 -7.40 5.69 35.04
N LEU A 283 -6.16 5.85 35.52
CA LEU A 283 -4.99 5.31 34.83
C LEU A 283 -5.08 3.80 34.62
N SER A 284 -5.58 3.04 35.60
CA SER A 284 -5.78 1.59 35.45
C SER A 284 -6.72 1.25 34.28
N GLU A 285 -7.83 1.98 34.12
CA GLU A 285 -8.76 1.80 32.99
C GLU A 285 -8.09 2.15 31.65
N LEU A 286 -7.34 3.25 31.61
CA LEU A 286 -6.69 3.70 30.39
C LEU A 286 -5.56 2.75 29.95
N ILE A 287 -4.83 2.17 30.89
CA ILE A 287 -3.80 1.15 30.62
C ILE A 287 -4.46 -0.13 30.09
N ALA A 288 -5.51 -0.61 30.73
CA ALA A 288 -6.25 -1.77 30.26
C ALA A 288 -6.82 -1.55 28.84
N GLY A 289 -7.33 -0.35 28.55
CA GLY A 289 -7.75 0.03 27.21
C GLY A 289 -6.60 0.04 26.18
N ALA A 290 -5.39 0.42 26.58
CA ALA A 290 -4.21 0.35 25.72
C ALA A 290 -3.80 -1.10 25.43
N GLU A 291 -3.80 -1.97 26.43
CA GLU A 291 -3.53 -3.41 26.26
C GLU A 291 -4.58 -4.07 25.34
N GLN A 292 -5.86 -3.77 25.56
CA GLN A 292 -6.94 -4.23 24.70
C GLN A 292 -6.74 -3.75 23.26
N TRP A 293 -6.34 -2.49 23.06
CA TRP A 293 -6.04 -1.93 21.74
C TRP A 293 -4.89 -2.67 21.05
N GLN A 294 -3.82 -3.01 21.77
CA GLN A 294 -2.70 -3.78 21.24
C GLN A 294 -3.12 -5.16 20.76
N GLY A 295 -3.95 -5.85 21.55
CA GLY A 295 -4.45 -7.19 21.28
C GLY A 295 -5.61 -7.26 20.28
N ALA A 296 -6.30 -6.13 20.01
CA ALA A 296 -7.54 -6.12 19.25
C ALA A 296 -7.42 -6.78 17.87
N LYS A 297 -6.29 -6.61 17.19
CA LYS A 297 -6.06 -7.22 15.88
C LYS A 297 -5.89 -8.74 15.96
N GLN A 298 -5.09 -9.25 16.90
CA GLN A 298 -4.94 -10.71 17.07
C GLN A 298 -6.24 -11.32 17.58
N GLN A 299 -6.91 -10.67 18.53
CA GLN A 299 -8.18 -11.11 19.08
C GLN A 299 -9.25 -11.23 17.99
N HIS A 300 -9.34 -10.22 17.10
CA HIS A 300 -10.25 -10.28 15.96
C HIS A 300 -9.96 -11.45 15.02
N ALA A 301 -8.67 -11.72 14.73
CA ALA A 301 -8.28 -12.87 13.90
C ALA A 301 -8.65 -14.20 14.56
N LEU A 302 -8.39 -14.35 15.86
CA LEU A 302 -8.78 -15.53 16.64
C LEU A 302 -10.30 -15.73 16.68
N GLU A 303 -11.06 -14.66 16.86
CA GLU A 303 -12.53 -14.71 16.83
C GLU A 303 -13.06 -15.17 15.47
N GLN A 304 -12.44 -14.74 14.37
CA GLN A 304 -12.79 -15.22 13.03
C GLN A 304 -12.48 -16.72 12.85
N GLU A 305 -11.32 -17.19 13.31
CA GLU A 305 -10.93 -18.61 13.23
C GLU A 305 -11.81 -19.50 14.10
N LEU A 306 -12.07 -19.10 15.35
CA LEU A 306 -12.95 -19.82 16.27
C LEU A 306 -14.37 -19.89 15.73
N LEU A 307 -14.88 -18.81 15.15
CA LEU A 307 -16.18 -18.79 14.48
C LEU A 307 -16.20 -19.77 13.31
N ALA A 308 -15.18 -19.73 12.43
CA ALA A 308 -15.06 -20.65 11.30
C ALA A 308 -14.98 -22.12 11.76
N ALA A 309 -14.18 -22.43 12.78
CA ALA A 309 -14.04 -23.77 13.34
C ALA A 309 -15.34 -24.26 14.01
N SER A 310 -16.01 -23.38 14.76
CA SER A 310 -17.30 -23.69 15.40
C SER A 310 -18.37 -24.01 14.37
N LEU A 311 -18.44 -23.22 13.30
CA LEU A 311 -19.36 -23.45 12.19
C LEU A 311 -19.04 -24.75 11.45
N ALA A 312 -17.76 -25.03 11.18
CA ALA A 312 -17.33 -26.28 10.57
C ALA A 312 -17.68 -27.49 11.44
N ASN A 313 -17.51 -27.39 12.76
CA ASN A 313 -17.87 -28.48 13.67
C ASN A 313 -19.38 -28.74 13.70
N VAL A 314 -20.21 -27.69 13.68
CA VAL A 314 -21.67 -27.84 13.56
C VAL A 314 -22.04 -28.52 12.24
N ILE A 315 -21.44 -28.08 11.13
CA ILE A 315 -21.69 -28.65 9.79
C ILE A 315 -21.29 -30.13 9.73
N CYS A 316 -20.13 -30.50 10.25
CA CYS A 316 -19.61 -31.88 10.21
C CYS A 316 -20.23 -32.81 11.26
N HIS A 317 -20.38 -32.36 12.52
CA HIS A 317 -20.68 -33.25 13.66
C HIS A 317 -21.95 -32.94 14.48
N GLY A 318 -22.67 -31.84 14.24
CA GLY A 318 -23.96 -31.56 14.90
C GLY A 318 -25.00 -32.69 14.80
N PRO A 319 -26.11 -32.66 15.55
CA PRO A 319 -27.16 -33.67 15.42
C PRO A 319 -28.04 -33.42 14.18
N SER A 320 -27.97 -34.26 13.14
CA SER A 320 -28.95 -34.28 12.03
C SER A 320 -28.79 -35.55 11.17
N LYS A 321 -29.91 -36.07 10.64
CA LYS A 321 -29.97 -37.23 9.72
C LYS A 321 -29.96 -36.85 8.23
N THR A 322 -30.18 -35.57 7.92
CA THR A 322 -30.21 -34.98 6.58
C THR A 322 -29.35 -33.70 6.60
N ALA A 323 -29.19 -32.94 5.53
CA ALA A 323 -28.25 -31.81 5.46
C ALA A 323 -28.37 -30.79 6.62
N ARG A 324 -27.24 -30.17 7.02
CA ARG A 324 -27.20 -29.08 8.02
C ARG A 324 -26.95 -27.76 7.34
N VAL A 325 -27.83 -26.80 7.58
CA VAL A 325 -27.70 -25.43 7.10
C VAL A 325 -27.65 -24.52 8.33
N PRO A 326 -26.47 -24.00 8.72
CA PRO A 326 -26.40 -23.03 9.80
C PRO A 326 -27.14 -21.75 9.37
N MET A 327 -28.24 -21.43 10.06
CA MET A 327 -29.00 -20.21 9.81
C MET A 327 -28.44 -19.06 10.66
N LEU A 328 -27.83 -18.08 10.01
CA LEU A 328 -27.33 -16.89 10.67
C LEU A 328 -28.43 -15.81 10.73
N ALA A 329 -29.15 -15.73 11.85
CA ALA A 329 -30.19 -14.72 12.07
C ALA A 329 -29.69 -13.56 12.95
N GLY A 330 -30.10 -12.34 12.64
CA GLY A 330 -29.74 -11.13 13.38
C GLY A 330 -30.66 -9.96 13.01
N THR A 331 -30.83 -8.99 13.90
CA THR A 331 -31.78 -7.87 13.73
C THR A 331 -31.40 -6.90 12.62
N THR A 332 -30.12 -6.84 12.24
CA THR A 332 -29.61 -6.00 11.15
C THR A 332 -28.90 -6.85 10.10
N ASN A 333 -28.74 -6.31 8.89
CA ASN A 333 -27.95 -6.95 7.82
C ASN A 333 -26.45 -6.61 7.91
N ALA A 334 -26.04 -5.74 8.84
CA ALA A 334 -24.66 -5.34 9.02
C ALA A 334 -23.85 -6.50 9.63
N GLY A 335 -22.70 -6.82 9.03
CA GLY A 335 -21.77 -7.83 9.54
C GLY A 335 -22.12 -9.30 9.26
N LYS A 336 -23.36 -9.62 8.84
CA LYS A 336 -23.73 -11.00 8.47
C LYS A 336 -22.91 -11.53 7.30
N SER A 337 -22.72 -10.70 6.28
CA SER A 337 -21.91 -11.07 5.10
C SER A 337 -20.44 -11.31 5.46
N MET A 338 -19.87 -10.49 6.36
CA MET A 338 -18.49 -10.65 6.82
C MET A 338 -18.26 -11.96 7.58
N ILE A 339 -19.28 -12.48 8.26
CA ILE A 339 -19.23 -13.78 8.95
C ILE A 339 -19.23 -14.95 7.95
N LEU A 340 -19.77 -14.75 6.74
CA LEU A 340 -19.83 -15.78 5.72
C LEU A 340 -18.54 -15.88 4.90
N ASP A 341 -17.72 -14.83 4.83
CA ASP A 341 -16.47 -14.86 4.05
C ASP A 341 -15.49 -15.96 4.51
N PRO A 342 -15.26 -16.18 5.82
CA PRO A 342 -14.48 -17.33 6.29
C PRO A 342 -15.09 -18.68 5.89
N LEU A 343 -16.42 -18.81 5.83
CA LEU A 343 -17.09 -20.04 5.39
C LEU A 343 -16.92 -20.27 3.90
N VAL A 344 -17.02 -19.22 3.09
CA VAL A 344 -16.77 -19.30 1.65
C VAL A 344 -15.34 -19.74 1.39
N ASN A 345 -14.37 -19.21 2.13
CA ASN A 345 -12.95 -19.60 2.02
C ASN A 345 -12.73 -21.08 2.37
N VAL A 346 -13.43 -21.61 3.37
CA VAL A 346 -13.26 -23.02 3.83
C VAL A 346 -14.01 -24.01 2.94
N PHE A 347 -15.27 -23.73 2.61
CA PHE A 347 -16.16 -24.69 1.93
C PHE A 347 -16.29 -24.44 0.43
N GLY A 348 -15.83 -23.29 -0.06
CA GLY A 348 -16.02 -22.82 -1.42
C GLY A 348 -17.42 -22.24 -1.65
N ARG A 349 -17.53 -21.27 -2.55
CA ARG A 349 -18.78 -20.54 -2.83
C ARG A 349 -19.94 -21.42 -3.33
N SER A 350 -19.65 -22.58 -3.93
CA SER A 350 -20.69 -23.53 -4.37
C SER A 350 -21.32 -24.33 -3.24
N ALA A 351 -20.72 -24.33 -2.04
CA ALA A 351 -21.22 -25.04 -0.87
C ALA A 351 -21.93 -24.11 0.14
N VAL A 352 -22.00 -22.80 -0.14
CA VAL A 352 -22.61 -21.79 0.73
C VAL A 352 -23.76 -21.11 -0.03
N ASP A 353 -25.00 -21.48 0.29
CA ASP A 353 -26.19 -20.87 -0.29
C ASP A 353 -26.49 -19.51 0.35
N PHE A 354 -26.60 -18.48 -0.50
CA PHE A 354 -27.05 -17.15 -0.09
C PHE A 354 -28.54 -17.00 -0.43
N CYS A 355 -29.43 -17.34 0.51
CA CYS A 355 -30.86 -17.01 0.38
C CYS A 355 -31.14 -15.67 1.08
N PRO A 356 -31.28 -14.55 0.35
CA PRO A 356 -31.70 -13.29 0.96
C PRO A 356 -33.14 -13.38 1.47
N ALA A 357 -33.46 -12.63 2.52
CA ALA A 357 -34.82 -12.51 3.01
C ALA A 357 -35.75 -12.01 1.89
N LEU A 358 -36.83 -12.74 1.65
CA LEU A 358 -37.87 -12.41 0.67
C LEU A 358 -38.36 -10.96 0.93
N GLY A 359 -38.09 -10.05 -0.02
CA GLY A 359 -38.50 -8.64 0.05
C GLY A 359 -37.39 -7.60 -0.15
N ALA A 360 -36.10 -7.99 -0.11
CA ALA A 360 -35.00 -7.08 -0.44
C ALA A 360 -34.84 -6.96 -1.97
N SER A 361 -35.30 -5.84 -2.55
CA SER A 361 -35.34 -5.58 -4.00
C SER A 361 -33.98 -5.62 -4.71
N MET A 362 -32.87 -5.56 -3.96
CA MET A 362 -31.49 -5.52 -4.49
C MET A 362 -30.81 -6.90 -4.56
N ALA A 363 -31.40 -7.95 -4.01
CA ALA A 363 -30.69 -9.21 -3.75
C ALA A 363 -30.93 -10.34 -4.79
N LEU A 364 -31.77 -10.10 -5.81
CA LEU A 364 -32.09 -11.10 -6.84
C LEU A 364 -31.12 -11.11 -8.03
N SER A 365 -30.19 -10.16 -8.14
CA SER A 365 -29.23 -10.11 -9.25
C SER A 365 -28.29 -11.33 -9.27
N SER A 366 -27.92 -11.85 -8.10
CA SER A 366 -27.05 -13.02 -7.93
C SER A 366 -27.71 -14.34 -8.35
N LEU A 367 -29.04 -14.44 -8.20
CA LEU A 367 -29.81 -15.61 -8.64
C LEU A 367 -30.09 -15.56 -10.14
N ALA A 368 -30.19 -14.37 -10.73
CA ALA A 368 -30.37 -14.19 -12.17
C ALA A 368 -29.13 -14.59 -12.99
N THR A 369 -27.91 -14.35 -12.49
CA THR A 369 -26.67 -14.71 -13.19
C THR A 369 -26.42 -16.22 -13.23
N ASN A 370 -26.76 -16.97 -12.18
CA ASN A 370 -26.63 -18.42 -12.18
C ASN A 370 -27.63 -19.10 -13.14
N LYS A 371 -28.79 -18.49 -13.39
CA LYS A 371 -29.77 -19.00 -14.35
C LYS A 371 -29.31 -18.84 -15.80
N ALA A 372 -28.55 -17.79 -16.11
CA ALA A 372 -28.02 -17.54 -17.46
C ALA A 372 -26.89 -18.52 -17.86
N ILE A 373 -26.10 -18.99 -16.89
CA ILE A 373 -25.01 -19.96 -17.13
C ILE A 373 -25.58 -21.38 -17.31
N ALA A 374 -26.66 -21.72 -16.62
CA ALA A 374 -27.32 -23.02 -16.78
C ALA A 374 -28.08 -23.16 -18.12
N SER A 375 -28.43 -22.05 -18.79
CA SER A 375 -29.15 -22.07 -20.07
C SER A 375 -28.26 -22.15 -21.32
N SER A 376 -26.93 -22.05 -21.22
CA SER A 376 -26.04 -22.03 -22.39
C SER A 376 -25.39 -23.38 -22.74
N THR A 377 -25.66 -24.45 -21.98
CA THR A 377 -25.04 -25.77 -22.17
C THR A 377 -25.93 -26.82 -22.86
N GLY A 378 -27.06 -26.44 -23.46
CA GLY A 378 -28.02 -27.42 -24.00
C GLY A 378 -28.63 -27.07 -25.34
N THR A 379 -27.86 -27.13 -26.43
CA THR A 379 -28.31 -27.59 -27.77
C THR A 379 -27.11 -27.69 -28.70
N SER A 380 -26.51 -28.88 -28.80
CA SER A 380 -25.77 -29.30 -29.99
C SER A 380 -26.22 -30.72 -30.31
N SER A 381 -27.19 -30.82 -31.22
CA SER A 381 -27.59 -32.07 -31.87
C SER A 381 -27.75 -31.78 -33.35
N LEU A 382 -26.94 -32.48 -34.15
CA LEU A 382 -27.26 -33.03 -35.46
C LEU A 382 -27.79 -32.04 -36.52
N LEU A 383 -26.88 -31.55 -37.36
CA LEU A 383 -26.80 -31.92 -38.78
C LEU A 383 -25.35 -31.78 -39.27
#